data_AF-A0A452XL62-F1
#
_entry.id   AF-A0A452XL62-F1
#
_cell.length_a   1.000
_cell.length_b   1.000
_cell.length_c   1.000
_cell.angle_alpha   90.00
_cell.angle_beta   90.00
_cell.angle_gamma   90.00
#
_symmetry.space_group_name_H-M   'P 1'
#
loop_
_entity.id
_entity.type
_entity.pdbx_description
1 polymer ?
#
loop_
_entity_poly.entity_id
_entity_poly.type
_entity_poly.pdbx_seq_one_letter_code
_entity_poly.pdbx_strand_id
1 'polypeptide(L)'
;SSASVPGLSITRTAQANNVVVELKGVFRIVANAVPITAEESKVHSYGVTADDCLAHLDLGFKFQALSDDVHGVLGQTYRSDYVNKLNVTSKMPIMGGTADYVSSALFASDCAVTRFGRPASAATAATAGGIAMVTDAKYV
;
A
#
# COMPACT_ATOMS: atom_id res chain seq x y z
N SER A 1 -13.03 17.81 11.70
CA SER A 1 -12.31 17.48 12.95
C SER A 1 -11.65 16.13 12.75
N SER A 2 -10.34 15.98 12.94
CA SER A 2 -9.70 14.66 12.81
C SER A 2 -10.16 13.77 13.96
N ALA A 3 -10.85 12.67 13.67
CA ALA A 3 -11.12 11.66 14.69
C ALA A 3 -9.79 11.07 15.15
N SER A 4 -9.63 10.95 16.47
CA SER A 4 -8.52 10.19 17.06
C SER A 4 -8.74 8.70 16.74
N VAL A 5 -7.76 8.07 16.09
CA VAL A 5 -7.75 6.61 15.89
C VAL A 5 -6.84 6.02 16.97
N PRO A 6 -7.39 5.33 17.99
CA PRO A 6 -6.58 4.77 19.07
C PRO A 6 -5.51 3.81 18.54
N GLY A 7 -4.28 3.97 19.01
CA GLY A 7 -3.16 3.12 18.61
C GLY A 7 -2.55 3.45 17.25
N LEU A 8 -3.08 4.45 16.53
CA LEU A 8 -2.42 5.03 15.36
C LEU A 8 -1.36 6.03 15.81
N SER A 9 -0.16 5.90 15.26
CA SER A 9 0.95 6.82 15.43
C SER A 9 1.55 7.18 14.08
N ILE A 10 1.91 8.45 13.93
CA ILE A 10 2.62 8.96 12.76
C ILE A 10 3.86 9.68 13.28
N THR A 11 5.03 9.15 12.96
CA THR A 11 6.31 9.63 13.47
C THR A 11 7.19 10.02 12.32
N ARG A 12 7.63 11.28 12.29
CA ARG A 12 8.71 11.70 11.39
C ARG A 12 10.04 11.20 11.98
N THR A 13 10.84 10.49 11.20
CA THR A 13 12.10 9.87 11.65
C THR A 13 13.34 10.62 11.19
N ALA A 14 13.18 11.63 10.34
CA ALA A 14 14.22 12.52 9.86
C ALA A 14 13.73 13.97 9.84
N GLN A 15 14.59 14.92 9.45
CA GLN A 15 14.17 16.33 9.34
C GLN A 15 13.07 16.52 8.29
N ALA A 16 13.11 15.76 7.19
CA ALA A 16 12.14 15.76 6.10
C ALA A 16 12.02 14.36 5.48
N ASN A 17 10.99 14.17 4.63
CA ASN A 17 10.81 13.07 3.69
C ASN A 17 10.65 11.65 4.25
N ASN A 18 10.92 11.40 5.54
CA ASN A 18 10.81 10.08 6.14
C ASN A 18 9.75 10.04 7.26
N VAL A 19 8.81 9.10 7.14
CA VAL A 19 7.75 8.87 8.12
C VAL A 19 7.58 7.38 8.40
N VAL A 20 7.23 7.09 9.65
CA VAL A 20 6.71 5.79 10.08
C VAL A 20 5.27 5.98 10.48
N VAL A 21 4.38 5.20 9.88
CA VAL A 21 2.96 5.13 10.24
C VAL A 21 2.70 3.76 10.83
N GLU A 22 2.24 3.72 12.07
CA GLU A 22 1.98 2.45 12.76
C GLU A 22 0.60 2.49 13.41
N LEU A 23 -0.20 1.47 13.09
CA LEU A 23 -1.40 1.12 13.84
C LEU A 23 -1.08 -0.13 14.66
N LYS A 24 -0.99 0.04 15.98
CA LYS A 24 -0.57 -1.01 16.92
C LYS A 24 -1.35 -2.30 16.71
N GLY A 25 -0.65 -3.42 16.50
CA GLY A 25 -1.26 -4.74 16.30
C GLY A 25 -1.73 -5.02 14.87
N VAL A 26 -1.68 -4.04 13.96
CA VAL A 26 -2.26 -4.15 12.61
C VAL A 26 -1.21 -3.96 11.52
N PHE A 27 -0.49 -2.84 11.50
CA PHE A 27 0.56 -2.63 10.51
C PHE A 27 1.59 -1.62 10.98
N ARG A 28 2.76 -1.67 10.34
CA ARG A 28 3.78 -0.64 10.34
C ARG A 28 4.22 -0.37 8.91
N ILE A 29 4.15 0.89 8.50
CA ILE A 29 4.59 1.36 7.18
C ILE A 29 5.74 2.34 7.40
N VAL A 30 6.82 2.15 6.66
CA VAL A 30 7.91 3.12 6.53
C VAL A 30 7.81 3.71 5.13
N ALA A 31 7.77 5.04 5.02
CA ALA A 31 7.75 5.72 3.74
C ALA A 31 8.86 6.77 3.72
N ASN A 32 9.64 6.77 2.65
CA ASN A 32 10.74 7.68 2.43
C ASN A 32 10.72 8.21 0.99
N ALA A 33 10.70 9.53 0.83
CA ALA A 33 10.83 10.17 -0.48
C ALA A 33 12.31 10.52 -0.74
N VAL A 34 12.91 9.87 -1.74
CA VAL A 34 14.31 10.09 -2.15
C VAL A 34 14.31 10.89 -3.45
N PRO A 35 14.81 12.14 -3.47
CA PRO A 35 14.87 12.92 -4.71
C PRO A 35 15.70 12.21 -5.78
N ILE A 36 15.21 12.20 -7.01
CA ILE A 36 15.93 11.66 -8.15
C ILE A 36 17.03 12.66 -8.56
N THR A 37 18.28 12.22 -8.56
CA THR A 37 19.42 13.06 -8.95
C THR A 37 19.66 13.00 -10.47
N ALA A 38 20.50 13.92 -10.98
CA ALA A 38 20.90 13.90 -12.39
C ALA A 38 21.65 12.62 -12.76
N GLU A 39 22.48 12.10 -11.84
CA GLU A 39 23.20 10.84 -12.01
C GLU A 39 22.23 9.66 -12.10
N GLU A 40 21.24 9.60 -11.22
CA GLU A 40 20.22 8.56 -11.21
C GLU A 40 19.35 8.61 -12.48
N SER A 41 18.89 9.81 -12.87
CA SER A 41 18.19 10.05 -14.13
C SER A 41 18.98 9.54 -15.34
N LYS A 42 20.30 9.75 -15.38
CA LYS A 42 21.16 9.24 -16.45
C LYS A 42 21.25 7.71 -16.46
N VAL A 43 21.42 7.09 -15.29
CA VAL A 43 21.53 5.62 -15.17
C VAL A 43 20.22 4.93 -15.58
N HIS A 44 19.08 5.51 -15.23
CA HIS A 44 17.76 4.94 -15.48
C HIS A 44 17.06 5.52 -16.73
N SER A 45 17.69 6.47 -17.41
CA SER A 45 17.15 7.17 -18.59
C SER A 45 15.78 7.82 -18.32
N TYR A 46 15.59 8.40 -17.12
CA TYR A 46 14.34 9.07 -16.76
C TYR A 46 14.10 10.36 -17.57
N GLY A 47 15.15 11.02 -18.03
CA GLY A 47 15.05 12.25 -18.81
C GLY A 47 14.68 13.49 -17.98
N VAL A 48 14.96 13.46 -16.67
CA VAL A 48 14.72 14.58 -15.74
C VAL A 48 15.44 15.84 -16.21
N THR A 49 14.71 16.95 -16.26
CA THR A 49 15.18 18.31 -16.55
C THR A 49 15.31 19.15 -15.27
N ALA A 50 15.86 20.36 -15.37
CA ALA A 50 16.02 21.25 -14.21
C ALA A 50 14.68 21.71 -13.59
N ASP A 51 13.58 21.63 -14.35
CA ASP A 51 12.25 22.03 -13.90
C ASP A 51 11.47 20.86 -13.28
N ASP A 52 12.02 19.64 -13.33
CA ASP A 52 11.38 18.43 -12.82
C ASP A 52 11.70 18.19 -11.34
N CYS A 53 10.67 17.84 -10.57
CA CYS A 53 10.77 17.45 -9.16
C CYS A 53 10.33 15.99 -9.01
N LEU A 54 11.18 15.04 -9.40
CA LEU A 54 10.91 13.61 -9.24
C LEU A 54 11.53 13.06 -7.95
N ALA A 55 10.85 12.08 -7.36
CA ALA A 55 11.36 11.33 -6.22
C ALA A 55 10.99 9.85 -6.35
N HIS A 56 11.91 9.00 -5.92
CA HIS A 56 11.58 7.64 -5.55
C HIS A 56 10.78 7.64 -4.25
N LEU A 57 9.73 6.82 -4.23
CA LEU A 57 8.96 6.55 -3.03
C LEU A 57 9.33 5.16 -2.51
N ASP A 58 10.21 5.15 -1.53
CA ASP A 58 10.67 3.93 -0.88
C ASP A 58 9.67 3.55 0.21
N LEU A 59 9.01 2.41 0.02
CA LEU A 59 7.97 1.93 0.93
C LEU A 59 8.37 0.59 1.53
N GLY A 60 8.31 0.51 2.85
CA GLY A 60 8.42 -0.73 3.62
C GLY A 60 7.11 -1.02 4.33
N PHE A 61 6.56 -2.21 4.13
CA PHE A 61 5.32 -2.64 4.77
C PHE A 61 5.58 -3.82 5.69
N LYS A 62 5.00 -3.76 6.89
CA LYS A 62 4.89 -4.89 7.79
C LYS A 62 3.46 -4.98 8.29
N PHE A 63 2.73 -5.99 7.83
CA PHE A 63 1.41 -6.29 8.33
C PHE A 63 1.51 -7.27 9.52
N GLN A 64 0.64 -7.07 10.50
CA GLN A 64 0.49 -7.89 11.70
C GLN A 64 -0.88 -8.57 11.62
N ALA A 65 -0.97 -9.83 12.04
CA ALA A 65 -2.23 -10.58 12.10
C ALA A 65 -3.05 -10.62 10.79
N LEU A 66 -2.40 -10.82 9.64
CA LEU A 66 -3.10 -11.08 8.38
C LEU A 66 -3.80 -12.45 8.43
N SER A 67 -5.01 -12.53 7.86
CA SER A 67 -5.70 -13.80 7.61
C SER A 67 -5.09 -14.55 6.43
N ASP A 68 -5.36 -15.86 6.33
CA ASP A 68 -4.96 -16.67 5.17
C ASP A 68 -5.64 -16.26 3.85
N ASP A 69 -6.75 -15.51 3.91
CA ASP A 69 -7.45 -14.94 2.75
C ASP A 69 -6.87 -13.57 2.30
N VAL A 70 -5.63 -13.26 2.67
CA VAL A 70 -4.98 -12.01 2.23
C VAL A 70 -4.65 -12.07 0.72
N HIS A 71 -5.00 -11.00 0.01
CA HIS A 71 -4.67 -10.81 -1.41
C HIS A 71 -3.86 -9.51 -1.61
N GLY A 72 -3.33 -9.30 -2.82
CA GLY A 72 -2.47 -8.15 -3.14
C GLY A 72 -1.03 -8.55 -3.39
N VAL A 73 -0.28 -7.71 -4.10
CA VAL A 73 1.14 -7.96 -4.44
C VAL A 73 1.97 -8.26 -3.19
N LEU A 74 1.80 -7.47 -2.12
CA LEU A 74 2.48 -7.69 -0.85
C LEU A 74 1.73 -8.66 0.06
N GLY A 75 0.39 -8.69 -0.02
CA GLY A 75 -0.43 -9.56 0.80
C GLY A 75 -0.18 -11.04 0.51
N GLN A 76 -0.07 -11.42 -0.76
CA GLN A 76 0.14 -12.80 -1.17
C GLN A 76 1.41 -13.43 -0.58
N THR A 77 2.45 -12.64 -0.24
CA THR A 77 3.70 -13.18 0.34
C THR A 77 3.53 -13.64 1.79
N TYR A 78 2.42 -13.27 2.45
CA TYR A 78 2.11 -13.68 3.82
C TYR A 78 1.25 -14.95 3.88
N ARG A 79 0.72 -15.42 2.75
CA ARG A 79 -0.04 -16.67 2.71
C ARG A 79 0.87 -17.86 2.99
N SER A 80 0.36 -18.83 3.75
CA SER A 80 1.08 -20.06 4.09
C SER A 80 1.40 -20.94 2.87
N ASP A 81 0.58 -20.86 1.82
CA ASP A 81 0.74 -21.58 0.56
C ASP A 81 1.46 -20.77 -0.53
N TYR A 82 2.05 -19.62 -0.20
CA TYR A 82 2.74 -18.79 -1.18
C TYR A 82 4.00 -19.45 -1.70
N VAL A 83 4.06 -19.63 -3.03
CA VAL A 83 5.26 -20.07 -3.75
C VAL A 83 5.82 -18.88 -4.51
N ASN A 84 7.07 -18.52 -4.20
CA ASN A 84 7.76 -17.45 -4.90
C ASN A 84 8.06 -17.86 -6.35
N LYS A 85 7.41 -17.18 -7.31
CA LYS A 85 7.62 -17.38 -8.75
C LYS A 85 8.57 -16.35 -9.36
N LEU A 86 9.14 -15.46 -8.56
CA LEU A 86 10.05 -14.42 -9.04
C LEU A 86 11.33 -15.04 -9.57
N ASN A 87 11.78 -14.55 -10.71
CA ASN A 87 13.13 -14.83 -11.18
C ASN A 87 14.14 -14.04 -10.33
N VAL A 88 14.67 -14.68 -9.30
CA VAL A 88 15.67 -14.09 -8.39
C VAL A 88 17.01 -13.75 -9.05
N THR A 89 17.24 -14.21 -10.29
CA THR A 89 18.43 -13.84 -11.08
C THR A 89 18.22 -12.58 -11.93
N SER A 90 16.98 -12.10 -12.07
CA SER A 90 16.69 -10.84 -12.77
C SER A 90 17.14 -9.64 -11.93
N LYS A 91 17.66 -8.60 -12.60
CA LYS A 91 18.07 -7.36 -11.92
C LYS A 91 16.90 -6.64 -11.24
N MET A 92 15.70 -6.73 -11.84
CA MET A 92 14.46 -6.19 -11.27
C MET A 92 13.35 -7.23 -11.41
N PRO A 93 13.21 -8.16 -10.45
CA PRO A 93 12.10 -9.11 -10.45
C PRO A 93 10.79 -8.37 -10.18
N ILE A 94 9.88 -8.41 -11.14
CA ILE A 94 8.56 -7.78 -11.02
C ILE A 94 7.59 -8.79 -10.42
N MET A 95 6.91 -8.39 -9.34
CA MET A 95 5.86 -9.18 -8.70
C MET A 95 4.47 -8.63 -9.07
N GLY A 96 3.55 -9.54 -9.37
CA GLY A 96 2.16 -9.21 -9.70
C GLY A 96 1.89 -9.22 -11.21
N GLY A 97 0.62 -9.41 -11.57
CA GLY A 97 0.13 -9.24 -12.94
C GLY A 97 -0.43 -7.82 -13.09
N THR A 98 0.08 -7.04 -14.03
CA THR A 98 -0.39 -5.65 -14.26
C THR A 98 -1.91 -5.59 -14.41
N ALA A 99 -2.52 -6.54 -15.14
CA ALA A 99 -3.97 -6.59 -15.34
C ALA A 99 -4.78 -6.74 -14.04
N ASP A 100 -4.22 -7.40 -13.02
CA ASP A 100 -4.91 -7.64 -11.75
C ASP A 100 -4.95 -6.38 -10.87
N TYR A 101 -3.89 -5.57 -10.94
CA TYR A 101 -3.61 -4.49 -9.98
C TYR A 101 -3.70 -3.09 -10.57
N VAL A 102 -3.99 -2.94 -11.87
CA VAL A 102 -4.28 -1.63 -12.47
C VAL A 102 -5.54 -1.05 -11.82
N SER A 103 -5.44 0.21 -11.40
CA SER A 103 -6.51 1.01 -10.80
C SER A 103 -6.61 2.33 -11.57
N SER A 104 -7.79 2.94 -11.62
CA SER A 104 -8.01 4.18 -12.38
C SER A 104 -7.36 5.41 -11.74
N ALA A 105 -7.10 5.37 -10.44
CA ALA A 105 -6.47 6.45 -9.69
C ALA A 105 -5.81 5.94 -8.41
N LEU A 106 -4.92 6.74 -7.82
CA LEU A 106 -4.18 6.39 -6.59
C LEU A 106 -5.08 5.99 -5.41
N PHE A 107 -6.27 6.59 -5.31
CA PHE A 107 -7.25 6.30 -4.26
C PHE A 107 -8.42 5.44 -4.74
N ALA A 108 -8.42 5.00 -6.00
CA ALA A 108 -9.47 4.16 -6.53
C ALA A 108 -9.25 2.70 -6.09
N SER A 109 -10.36 2.05 -5.73
CA SER A 109 -10.39 0.65 -5.30
C SER A 109 -10.94 -0.26 -6.41
N ASP A 110 -10.69 0.07 -7.68
CA ASP A 110 -11.34 -0.52 -8.87
C ASP A 110 -10.44 -1.48 -9.66
N CYS A 111 -9.39 -2.01 -9.03
CA CYS A 111 -8.59 -3.07 -9.65
C CYS A 111 -9.35 -4.40 -9.72
N ALA A 112 -9.01 -5.25 -10.69
CA ALA A 112 -9.74 -6.49 -10.98
C ALA A 112 -9.81 -7.46 -9.79
N VAL A 113 -8.82 -7.40 -8.90
CA VAL A 113 -8.74 -8.26 -7.70
C VAL A 113 -9.04 -7.52 -6.40
N THR A 114 -9.62 -6.32 -6.47
CA THR A 114 -10.03 -5.54 -5.29
C THR A 114 -10.95 -6.35 -4.38
N ARG A 115 -10.70 -6.28 -3.07
CA ARG A 115 -11.53 -6.93 -2.04
C ARG A 115 -12.29 -5.93 -1.18
N PHE A 116 -12.14 -4.63 -1.47
CA PHE A 116 -12.90 -3.59 -0.78
C PHE A 116 -14.37 -3.64 -1.25
N GLY A 117 -15.27 -4.02 -0.34
CA GLY A 117 -16.72 -3.84 -0.41
C GLY A 117 -17.38 -4.01 -1.78
N ARG A 118 -17.85 -5.24 -2.09
CA ARG A 118 -18.92 -5.41 -3.08
C ARG A 118 -20.14 -4.62 -2.57
N PRO A 119 -20.76 -3.70 -3.35
CA PRO A 119 -22.01 -3.09 -2.92
C PRO A 119 -23.01 -4.21 -2.58
N ALA A 120 -23.68 -4.04 -1.45
CA ALA A 120 -24.57 -5.01 -0.82
C ALA A 120 -25.77 -5.36 -1.71
N SER A 121 -25.56 -6.19 -2.72
CA SER A 121 -26.63 -6.88 -3.44
C SER A 121 -26.12 -8.27 -3.81
N ALA A 122 -26.49 -9.23 -2.96
CA ALA A 122 -26.16 -10.64 -2.95
C ALA A 122 -24.87 -11.02 -2.21
N ALA A 123 -24.98 -11.20 -0.90
CA ALA A 123 -24.64 -12.46 -0.23
C ALA A 123 -25.01 -12.33 1.26
N THR A 124 -25.90 -13.22 1.68
CA THR A 124 -26.46 -13.35 3.01
C THR A 124 -25.38 -13.61 4.07
N ALA A 125 -25.51 -12.88 5.19
CA ALA A 125 -24.96 -13.10 6.53
C ALA A 125 -23.71 -14.00 6.69
N ALA A 126 -22.56 -13.37 6.90
CA ALA A 126 -21.52 -13.89 7.79
C ALA A 126 -20.89 -12.71 8.55
N THR A 127 -21.08 -12.71 9.87
CA THR A 127 -20.47 -11.79 10.82
C THR A 127 -18.95 -11.98 10.82
N ALA A 128 -18.23 -11.03 10.22
CA ALA A 128 -16.84 -10.77 10.52
C ALA A 128 -16.68 -9.25 10.59
N GLY A 129 -16.24 -8.77 11.75
CA GLY A 129 -16.05 -7.35 12.03
C GLY A 129 -15.03 -6.74 11.07
N GLY A 130 -15.52 -6.12 10.00
CA GLY A 130 -14.75 -5.20 9.18
C GLY A 130 -14.54 -3.91 9.95
N ILE A 131 -13.33 -3.36 9.88
CA ILE A 131 -13.02 -2.02 10.38
C ILE A 131 -13.94 -1.04 9.65
N ALA A 132 -14.92 -0.51 10.36
CA ALA A 132 -15.84 0.48 9.82
C ALA A 132 -15.07 1.79 9.56
N MET A 133 -15.03 2.20 8.30
CA MET A 133 -14.67 3.57 7.92
C MET A 133 -15.70 4.50 8.57
N VAL A 134 -15.27 5.22 9.60
CA VAL A 134 -16.07 6.26 10.26
C VAL A 134 -16.29 7.36 9.22
N THR A 135 -17.43 7.30 8.54
CA THR A 135 -17.99 8.46 7.83
C THR A 135 -18.87 9.17 8.84
N ASP A 136 -18.39 10.30 9.34
CA ASP A 136 -19.12 11.17 10.24
C ASP A 136 -20.23 11.88 9.44
N ALA A 137 -21.33 11.16 9.19
CA ALA A 137 -22.60 11.78 8.87
C ALA A 137 -23.29 12.00 10.21
N LYS A 138 -23.10 13.20 10.76
CA LYS A 138 -23.74 13.67 11.97
C LYS A 138 -25.20 13.20 12.07
N TYR A 139 -25.48 12.44 13.14
CA TYR A 139 -26.80 12.07 13.64
C TYR A 139 -27.74 11.38 12.62
N VAL A 140 -27.72 10.04 12.59
CA VAL A 140 -28.88 9.15 12.87
C VAL A 140 -28.34 7.82 13.38
#